data_AF-T2HW34-F1
#
_entry.id   AF-T2HW34-F1
#
_cell.length_a   1.000
_cell.length_b   1.000
_cell.length_c   1.000
_cell.angle_alpha   90.00
_cell.angle_beta   90.00
_cell.angle_gamma   90.00
#
_symmetry.space_group_name_H-M   'P 1'
#
loop_
_entity.id
_entity.type
_entity.pdbx_description
1 polymer ?
#
loop_
_entity_poly.entity_id
_entity_poly.type
_entity_poly.pdbx_seq_one_letter_code
_entity_poly.pdbx_strand_id
1 'polypeptide(L)'
;PVMILGRLGSSVLLPLTSDGISKSMNKSIHILVTMAESPGDTTKKKIVSLDLRKGDSPRHLENGYEFHPENLSLRILKSRKEDEGWYFMSLEENISVQHF
;
A
#
# COMPACT_ATOMS: atom_id res chain seq x y z
N PRO A 1 15.69 2.62 -1.64
CA PRO A 1 14.38 3.29 -1.79
C PRO A 1 14.26 3.83 -3.21
N VAL A 2 13.08 3.73 -3.82
CA VAL A 2 12.83 4.29 -5.16
C VAL A 2 12.24 5.69 -4.99
N MET A 3 12.78 6.68 -5.71
CA MET A 3 12.26 8.05 -5.73
C MET A 3 11.41 8.23 -6.98
N ILE A 4 10.20 8.76 -6.81
CA ILE A 4 9.26 9.01 -7.90
C ILE A 4 8.85 10.47 -7.85
N LEU A 5 9.03 11.17 -8.96
CA LEU A 5 8.60 12.56 -9.12
C LEU A 5 7.30 12.59 -9.90
N GLY A 6 6.32 13.35 -9.41
CA GLY A 6 5.03 13.54 -10.03
C GLY A 6 4.67 15.01 -10.14
N ARG A 7 3.76 15.35 -11.05
CA ARG A 7 3.22 16.71 -11.13
C ARG A 7 2.05 16.84 -10.15
N LEU A 8 2.01 17.90 -9.36
CA LEU A 8 0.87 18.20 -8.49
C LEU A 8 -0.43 18.32 -9.30
N GLY A 9 -1.52 17.80 -8.73
CA GLY A 9 -2.84 17.74 -9.33
C GLY A 9 -3.01 16.68 -10.42
N SER A 10 -1.96 15.93 -10.75
CA SER A 10 -2.01 14.81 -11.70
C SER A 10 -2.12 13.47 -10.98
N SER A 11 -2.48 12.44 -11.73
CA SER A 11 -2.43 11.08 -11.20
C SER A 11 -0.99 10.59 -11.14
N VAL A 12 -0.56 10.04 -10.01
CA VAL A 12 0.79 9.48 -9.82
C VAL A 12 0.66 8.00 -9.50
N LEU A 13 1.42 7.16 -10.19
CA LEU A 13 1.47 5.71 -9.95
C LEU A 13 2.73 5.35 -9.19
N LEU A 14 2.57 4.69 -8.05
CA LEU A 14 3.64 4.22 -7.19
C LEU A 14 3.70 2.68 -7.27
N PRO A 15 4.72 2.10 -7.94
CA PRO A 15 5.01 0.67 -7.81
C PRO A 15 5.56 0.41 -6.41
N LEU A 16 4.83 -0.38 -5.61
CA LEU A 16 5.24 -0.71 -4.24
C LEU A 16 6.10 -1.98 -4.18
N THR A 17 6.38 -2.57 -5.34
CA THR A 17 7.21 -3.74 -5.50
C THR A 17 8.03 -3.67 -6.79
N SER A 18 9.12 -4.43 -6.86
CA SER A 18 9.82 -4.69 -8.11
C SER A 18 9.12 -5.79 -8.90
N ASP A 19 9.14 -5.69 -10.24
CA ASP A 19 8.57 -6.70 -11.15
C ASP A 19 8.99 -8.12 -10.74
N GLY A 20 7.99 -8.97 -10.40
CA GLY A 20 8.19 -10.38 -10.08
C GLY A 20 7.56 -10.87 -8.77
N ILE A 21 7.39 -10.01 -7.76
CA ILE A 21 6.86 -10.42 -6.44
C ILE A 21 5.35 -10.70 -6.48
N SER A 22 4.59 -10.01 -7.33
CA SER A 22 3.13 -10.20 -7.43
C SER A 22 2.73 -11.63 -7.83
N LYS A 23 3.59 -12.35 -8.56
CA LYS A 23 3.29 -13.71 -9.04
C LYS A 23 3.40 -14.79 -7.95
N SER A 24 4.10 -14.55 -6.85
CA SER A 24 4.28 -15.54 -5.76
C SER A 24 3.45 -15.23 -4.51
N MET A 25 2.58 -14.22 -4.56
CA MET A 25 1.90 -13.74 -3.37
C MET A 25 0.81 -14.73 -2.95
N ASN A 26 1.03 -15.41 -1.83
CA ASN A 26 0.09 -16.38 -1.27
C ASN A 26 -1.24 -15.67 -0.94
N LYS A 27 -2.37 -16.30 -1.26
CA LYS A 27 -3.72 -15.81 -0.94
C LYS A 27 -3.93 -15.54 0.55
N SER A 28 -3.03 -16.04 1.40
CA SER A 28 -3.09 -15.95 2.85
C SER A 28 -2.60 -14.64 3.49
N ILE A 29 -2.17 -13.67 2.68
CA ILE A 29 -1.46 -12.45 3.08
C ILE A 29 -2.43 -11.26 3.20
N HIS A 30 -2.28 -10.47 4.26
CA HIS A 30 -2.85 -9.14 4.41
C HIS A 30 -1.87 -8.10 3.84
N ILE A 31 -2.35 -7.27 2.91
CA ILE A 31 -1.57 -6.14 2.37
C ILE A 31 -1.92 -4.90 3.18
N LEU A 32 -0.88 -4.28 3.76
CA LEU A 32 -0.98 -3.00 4.43
C LEU A 32 -0.12 -1.98 3.70
N VAL A 33 -0.73 -0.89 3.24
CA VAL A 33 0.02 0.26 2.68
C VAL A 33 -0.11 1.43 3.65
N THR A 34 1.03 2.03 3.98
CA THR A 34 1.12 3.18 4.88
C THR A 34 1.97 4.29 4.28
N MET A 35 1.73 5.52 4.72
CA MET A 35 2.48 6.71 4.34
C MET A 35 3.01 7.42 5.58
N ALA A 36 4.21 7.98 5.48
CA ALA A 36 4.81 8.84 6.50
C ALA A 36 5.44 10.08 5.85
N GLU A 37 5.50 11.19 6.58
CA GLU A 37 6.10 12.43 6.07
C GLU A 37 7.63 12.28 5.96
N SER A 38 8.24 11.55 6.89
CA SER A 38 9.67 11.25 6.93
C SER A 38 9.94 9.74 7.00
N PRO A 39 11.13 9.28 6.59
CA PRO A 39 11.47 7.85 6.63
C PRO A 39 11.69 7.34 8.07
N GLY A 40 11.95 8.24 9.02
CA GLY A 40 12.18 7.93 10.43
C GLY A 40 10.91 8.03 11.30
N ASP A 41 9.78 8.43 10.73
CA ASP A 41 8.55 8.59 11.49
C ASP A 41 8.00 7.24 11.95
N THR A 42 7.67 7.18 13.24
CA THR A 42 7.03 6.02 13.86
C THR A 42 5.53 6.02 13.60
N THR A 43 4.92 7.19 13.45
CA THR A 43 3.51 7.35 13.11
C THR A 43 3.35 7.27 11.60
N LYS A 44 2.68 6.22 11.13
CA LYS A 44 2.37 6.04 9.71
C LYS A 44 0.86 6.10 9.48
N LYS A 45 0.44 6.93 8.55
CA LYS A 45 -0.96 6.99 8.11
C LYS A 45 -1.27 5.73 7.31
N LYS A 46 -2.36 5.06 7.66
CA LYS A 46 -2.86 3.90 6.92
C LYS A 46 -3.58 4.34 5.65
N ILE A 47 -3.17 3.80 4.50
CA ILE A 47 -3.72 4.13 3.18
C ILE A 47 -4.55 2.98 2.61
N VAL A 48 -4.05 1.75 2.70
CA VAL A 48 -4.73 0.54 2.20
C VAL A 48 -4.65 -0.56 3.23
N SER A 49 -5.72 -1.34 3.36
CA SER A 49 -5.77 -2.58 4.14
C SER A 49 -6.60 -3.59 3.37
N LEU A 50 -5.96 -4.60 2.81
CA LEU A 50 -6.61 -5.58 1.95
C LEU A 50 -6.26 -6.99 2.40
N ASP A 51 -7.28 -7.83 2.53
CA ASP A 51 -7.14 -9.24 2.86
C ASP A 51 -7.39 -10.06 1.59
N LEU A 52 -6.34 -10.64 1.01
CA LEU A 52 -6.40 -11.34 -0.28
C LEU A 52 -7.23 -12.62 -0.23
N ARG A 53 -7.46 -13.21 0.96
CA ARG A 53 -8.21 -14.47 1.11
C ARG A 53 -9.66 -14.32 0.70
N LYS A 54 -10.23 -13.14 0.94
CA LYS A 54 -11.66 -12.93 0.84
C LYS A 54 -12.12 -12.60 -0.59
N GLY A 55 -11.21 -12.31 -1.51
CA GLY A 55 -11.56 -11.81 -2.85
C GLY A 55 -12.32 -10.48 -2.81
N ASP A 56 -12.32 -9.82 -1.65
CA ASP A 56 -13.15 -8.66 -1.32
C ASP A 56 -12.45 -7.33 -1.64
N SER A 57 -13.25 -6.25 -1.68
CA SER A 57 -12.77 -4.88 -1.61
C SER A 57 -11.88 -4.64 -0.37
N PRO A 58 -10.94 -3.67 -0.41
CA PRO A 58 -10.14 -3.31 0.75
C PRO A 58 -11.01 -3.01 1.97
N ARG A 59 -10.62 -3.50 3.15
CA ARG A 59 -11.26 -3.14 4.42
C ARG A 59 -11.09 -1.65 4.73
N HIS A 60 -9.99 -1.08 4.23
CA HIS A 60 -9.70 0.35 4.27
C HIS A 60 -9.05 0.75 2.96
N LEU A 61 -9.55 1.82 2.35
CA LEU A 61 -8.92 2.53 1.25
C LEU A 61 -9.13 4.03 1.50
N GLU A 62 -8.04 4.75 1.66
CA GLU A 62 -8.07 6.20 1.89
C GLU A 62 -8.60 6.93 0.65
N ASN A 63 -9.39 7.98 0.87
CA ASN A 63 -9.93 8.80 -0.22
C ASN A 63 -8.81 9.42 -1.07
N GLY A 64 -9.00 9.41 -2.38
CA GLY A 64 -8.02 9.94 -3.35
C GLY A 64 -6.97 8.92 -3.78
N TYR A 65 -7.02 7.70 -3.26
CA TYR A 65 -6.15 6.60 -3.63
C TYR A 65 -6.92 5.48 -4.33
N GLU A 66 -6.23 4.78 -5.23
CA GLU A 66 -6.69 3.56 -5.88
C GLU A 66 -5.57 2.52 -5.75
N PHE A 67 -5.91 1.28 -5.35
CA PHE A 67 -4.93 0.22 -5.16
C PHE A 67 -5.16 -0.92 -6.15
N HIS A 68 -4.08 -1.32 -6.81
CA HIS A 68 -4.04 -2.34 -7.85
C HIS A 68 -3.32 -3.58 -7.32
N PRO A 69 -4.05 -4.56 -6.74
CA PRO A 69 -3.43 -5.76 -6.16
C PRO A 69 -2.71 -6.63 -7.19
N GLU A 70 -3.09 -6.60 -8.47
CA GLU A 70 -2.52 -7.37 -9.56
C GLU A 70 -1.02 -7.10 -9.81
N ASN A 71 -0.61 -5.85 -9.58
CA ASN A 71 0.77 -5.39 -9.77
C ASN A 71 1.35 -4.70 -8.54
N LEU A 72 0.63 -4.73 -7.40
CA LEU A 72 1.03 -4.09 -6.15
C LEU A 72 1.40 -2.62 -6.35
N SER A 73 0.53 -1.89 -7.05
CA SER A 73 0.71 -0.46 -7.26
C SER A 73 -0.36 0.36 -6.56
N LEU A 74 0.03 1.55 -6.12
CA LEU A 74 -0.85 2.54 -5.53
C LEU A 74 -0.92 3.74 -6.47
N ARG A 75 -2.11 4.10 -6.90
CA ARG A 75 -2.34 5.32 -7.66
C ARG A 75 -2.90 6.40 -6.74
N ILE A 76 -2.26 7.56 -6.76
CA ILE A 76 -2.80 8.81 -6.21
C ILE A 76 -3.58 9.46 -7.34
N LEU A 77 -4.90 9.65 -7.19
CA LEU A 77 -5.77 10.07 -8.30
C LEU A 77 -5.56 11.54 -8.69
N LYS A 78 -5.42 12.41 -7.69
CA LYS A 78 -5.19 13.85 -7.86
C LYS A 78 -4.22 14.31 -6.78
N SER A 79 -2.93 14.17 -7.06
CA SER A 79 -1.87 14.41 -6.08
C SER A 79 -1.93 15.82 -5.50
N ARG A 80 -1.75 15.94 -4.20
CA ARG A 80 -1.61 17.19 -3.48
C ARG A 80 -0.28 17.21 -2.75
N LYS A 81 0.07 18.37 -2.21
CA LYS A 81 1.32 18.54 -1.46
C LYS A 81 1.36 17.63 -0.23
N GLU A 82 0.20 17.37 0.39
CA GLU A 82 0.09 16.49 1.56
C GLU A 82 0.23 15.00 1.22
N ASP A 83 0.21 14.65 -0.07
CA ASP A 83 0.44 13.29 -0.53
C ASP A 83 1.95 13.04 -0.82
N GLU A 84 2.82 14.05 -0.67
CA GLU A 84 4.27 13.87 -0.70
C GLU A 84 4.75 13.18 0.58
N GLY A 85 5.56 12.13 0.44
CA GLY A 85 6.07 11.38 1.58
C GLY A 85 6.64 10.03 1.22
N TRP A 86 6.88 9.23 2.25
CA TRP A 86 7.42 7.87 2.17
C TRP A 86 6.29 6.87 2.24
N TYR A 87 6.16 6.07 1.18
CA TYR A 87 5.15 5.02 1.09
C TYR A 87 5.79 3.66 1.37
N PHE A 88 5.12 2.88 2.21
CA PHE A 88 5.55 1.56 2.65
C PHE A 88 4.45 0.56 2.39
N MET A 89 4.83 -0.61 1.89
CA MET A 89 3.96 -1.77 1.79
C MET A 89 4.50 -2.88 2.68
N SER A 90 3.63 -3.43 3.52
CA SER A 90 3.88 -4.62 4.32
C SER A 90 2.98 -5.75 3.82
N LEU A 91 3.56 -6.94 3.72
CA LEU A 91 2.86 -8.19 3.48
C LEU A 91 2.83 -8.95 4.80
N GLU A 92 1.68 -8.94 5.46
CA GLU A 92 1.50 -9.52 6.79
C GLU A 92 0.84 -10.91 6.67
N GLU A 93 1.46 -11.91 7.27
CA GLU A 93 0.86 -13.24 7.39
C GLU A 93 0.05 -13.34 8.69
N ASN A 94 -1.08 -14.04 8.65
CA ASN A 94 -1.84 -14.33 9.86
C ASN A 94 -1.09 -15.37 10.70
N ILE A 95 -0.59 -14.95 11.86
CA ILE A 95 -0.08 -15.86 12.90
C ILE A 95 -1.24 -16.13 13.87
N SER A 96 -1.67 -17.39 13.96
CA SER A 96 -2.69 -17.81 14.92
C SER A 96 -2.03 -18.41 16.15
N VAL A 97 -2.37 -17.89 17.33
CA VAL A 97 -1.93 -18.44 18.63
C VAL A 97 -3.15 -18.98 19.34
N GLN A 98 -3.12 -20.25 19.73
CA GLN A 98 -4.12 -20.86 20.58
C GLN A 98 -3.60 -20.85 22.02
N HIS A 99 -4.37 -20.24 22.93
CA HIS A 99 -4.13 -20.25 24.37
C HIS A 99 -5.17 -21.17 25.03
N PHE A 100 -4.74 -21.96 26.02
CA PHE A 100 -5.58 -22.86 26.81
C PHE A 100 -5.57 -22.41 28.27
#